data_AF-A0A2G1XW24-F1
#
_entry.id   AF-A0A2G1XW24-F1
#
_cell.length_a   1.000
_cell.length_b   1.000
_cell.length_c   1.000
_cell.angle_alpha   90.00
_cell.angle_beta   90.00
_cell.angle_gamma   90.00
#
_symmetry.space_group_name_H-M   'P 1'
#
loop_
_entity.id
_entity.type
_entity.pdbx_description
1 polymer ?
#
loop_
_entity_poly.entity_id
_entity_poly.type
_entity_poly.pdbx_seq_one_letter_code
_entity_poly.pdbx_strand_id
1 'polypeptide(L)' 'GTVWGIMNSFRGLATVQQATLATVAPGISEALIATAMGLFAAIPAVLAYNRYSASADSIYSGYQTFAEEFSSILHRRVHG' A
#
# COMPACT_ATOMS: atom_id res chain seq x y z
N GLY A 1 -6.86 -13.31 -3.83
CA GLY A 1 -7.36 -14.23 -2.80
C GLY A 1 -8.86 -14.35 -2.87
N THR A 2 -9.58 -13.31 -2.44
CA THR A 2 -11.05 -13.20 -2.40
C THR A 2 -11.78 -13.69 -3.64
N VAL A 3 -11.48 -13.11 -4.81
CA VAL A 3 -12.17 -13.42 -6.06
C VAL A 3 -12.01 -14.90 -6.42
N TRP A 4 -10.83 -15.45 -6.18
CA TRP A 4 -10.54 -16.86 -6.43
C TRP A 4 -11.27 -17.79 -5.46
N GLY A 5 -11.32 -17.44 -4.16
CA GLY A 5 -12.06 -18.18 -3.14
C GLY A 5 -13.56 -18.22 -3.41
N ILE A 6 -14.16 -17.06 -3.71
CA ILE A 6 -15.58 -16.95 -4.08
C ILE A 6 -15.87 -17.77 -5.33
N MET A 7 -15.04 -17.63 -6.38
CA MET A 7 -15.20 -18.39 -7.62
C MET A 7 -15.13 -19.91 -7.37
N ASN A 8 -14.26 -20.37 -6.48
CA ASN A 8 -14.17 -21.79 -6.14
C ASN A 8 -15.39 -22.28 -5.36
N SER A 9 -15.91 -21.47 -4.42
CA SER A 9 -17.16 -21.77 -3.71
C SER A 9 -18.35 -21.90 -4.67
N PHE A 10 -18.49 -21.00 -5.64
CA PHE A 10 -19.57 -21.07 -6.63
C PHE A 10 -19.41 -22.23 -7.62
N ARG A 11 -18.18 -22.60 -8.01
CA ARG A 11 -17.95 -23.81 -8.83
C ARG A 11 -18.34 -25.09 -8.10
N GLY A 12 -18.05 -25.18 -6.81
CA GLY A 12 -18.47 -26.31 -5.97
C GLY A 12 -19.99 -26.49 -5.92
N LEU A 13 -20.76 -25.40 -5.98
CA LEU A 13 -22.23 -25.45 -6.09
C LEU A 13 -22.71 -25.93 -7.46
N ALA A 14 -22.03 -25.54 -8.55
CA ALA A 14 -22.45 -25.90 -9.90
C ALA A 14 -22.44 -27.41 -10.17
N THR A 15 -21.69 -28.18 -9.37
CA THR A 15 -21.57 -29.64 -9.46
C THR A 15 -22.50 -30.42 -8.53
N VAL A 16 -23.24 -29.77 -7.62
CA VAL A 16 -24.15 -30.44 -6.67
C VAL A 16 -25.62 -30.25 -7.04
N GLN A 17 -26.38 -31.33 -6.95
CA GLN A 17 -27.78 -31.37 -7.39
C GLN A 17 -28.76 -30.68 -6.42
N GLN A 18 -28.37 -30.53 -5.14
CA GLN A 18 -29.02 -29.67 -4.15
C GLN A 18 -27.99 -28.73 -3.52
N ALA A 19 -27.99 -27.48 -3.97
CA ALA A 19 -27.19 -26.41 -3.39
C ALA A 19 -27.83 -25.90 -2.09
N THR A 20 -27.04 -25.80 -1.01
CA THR A 20 -27.48 -25.15 0.23
C THR A 20 -26.51 -24.02 0.58
N LEU A 21 -27.01 -22.96 1.24
CA LEU A 21 -26.15 -21.84 1.68
C LEU A 21 -25.02 -22.30 2.62
N ALA A 22 -25.26 -23.36 3.39
CA ALA A 22 -24.28 -23.93 4.30
C ALA A 22 -23.03 -24.48 3.59
N THR A 23 -23.13 -24.93 2.33
CA THR A 23 -21.99 -25.50 1.61
C THR A 23 -21.03 -24.46 1.03
N VAL A 24 -21.45 -23.19 0.87
CA VAL A 24 -20.58 -22.09 0.40
C VAL A 24 -20.13 -21.13 1.47
N ALA A 25 -20.82 -21.10 2.62
CA ALA A 25 -20.48 -20.21 3.73
C ALA A 25 -19.00 -20.26 4.15
N PRO A 26 -18.33 -21.44 4.21
CA PRO A 26 -16.91 -21.49 4.60
C PRO A 26 -15.99 -20.75 3.61
N GLY A 27 -16.12 -21.01 2.30
CA GLY A 27 -15.22 -20.42 1.31
C GLY A 27 -15.43 -18.92 1.09
N ILE A 28 -16.64 -18.41 1.34
CA ILE A 28 -16.90 -16.96 1.36
C ILE A 28 -16.26 -16.32 2.61
N SER A 29 -16.31 -16.98 3.77
CA SER A 29 -15.65 -16.50 5.00
C SER A 29 -14.13 -16.38 4.83
N GLU A 30 -13.49 -17.41 4.26
CA GLU A 30 -12.05 -17.37 3.95
C GLU A 30 -11.69 -16.26 2.98
N ALA A 31 -12.54 -16.04 1.97
CA ALA A 31 -12.40 -14.92 1.06
C ALA A 31 -12.40 -13.59 1.83
N LEU A 32 -13.36 -13.35 2.73
CA LEU A 32 -13.41 -12.11 3.52
C LEU A 32 -12.16 -11.88 4.37
N ILE A 33 -11.62 -12.94 4.99
CA ILE A 33 -10.37 -12.86 5.77
C ILE A 33 -9.20 -12.45 4.87
N ALA A 34 -9.13 -12.96 3.62
CA ALA A 34 -8.10 -12.56 2.68
C ALA A 34 -8.14 -11.05 2.35
N THR A 35 -9.31 -10.43 2.30
CA THR A 35 -9.43 -8.97 2.13
C THR A 35 -8.98 -8.23 3.39
N ALA A 36 -9.39 -8.69 4.57
CA ALA A 36 -8.98 -8.07 5.84
C ALA A 36 -7.45 -8.09 6.00
N MET A 37 -6.81 -9.20 5.67
CA MET A 37 -5.35 -9.35 5.63
C MET A 37 -4.70 -8.38 4.63
N GLY A 38 -5.29 -8.24 3.44
CA GLY A 38 -4.81 -7.31 2.41
C GLY A 38 -4.82 -5.85 2.89
N LEU A 39 -5.91 -5.42 3.52
CA LEU A 39 -6.03 -4.08 4.10
C LEU A 39 -5.07 -3.89 5.28
N PHE A 40 -4.94 -4.91 6.14
CA PHE A 40 -4.02 -4.89 7.27
C PHE A 40 -2.56 -4.75 6.83
N ALA A 41 -2.17 -5.34 5.70
CA ALA A 41 -0.84 -5.16 5.13
C ALA A 41 -0.69 -3.80 4.41
N ALA A 42 -1.72 -3.38 3.65
CA ALA A 42 -1.65 -2.20 2.80
C ALA A 42 -1.61 -0.88 3.60
N ILE A 43 -2.44 -0.75 4.64
CA ILE A 43 -2.56 0.52 5.39
C ILE A 43 -1.23 0.91 6.07
N PRO A 44 -0.58 0.04 6.87
CA PRO A 44 0.70 0.36 7.49
C PRO A 44 1.81 0.59 6.46
N ALA A 45 1.81 -0.18 5.37
CA ALA A 45 2.80 -0.01 4.30
C ALA A 45 2.73 1.38 3.66
N VAL A 46 1.52 1.87 3.36
CA VAL A 46 1.31 3.22 2.80
C VAL A 46 1.68 4.30 3.81
N LEU A 47 1.35 4.13 5.10
CA LEU A 47 1.76 5.07 6.15
C LEU A 47 3.29 5.17 6.26
N ALA A 48 3.98 4.03 6.26
CA ALA A 48 5.43 3.98 6.29
C ALA A 48 6.04 4.65 5.05
N TYR A 49 5.52 4.33 3.86
CA TYR A 49 5.95 4.94 2.60
C TYR A 49 5.83 6.48 2.66
N ASN A 50 4.68 7.00 3.07
CA ASN A 50 4.46 8.45 3.17
C ASN A 50 5.41 9.10 4.17
N ARG A 51 5.64 8.46 5.33
CA ARG A 51 6.57 8.97 6.34
C ARG A 51 8.01 9.03 5.82
N TYR A 52 8.47 7.98 5.15
CA TYR A 52 9.82 7.93 4.61
C TYR A 52 10.00 8.89 3.43
N SER A 53 8.99 9.01 2.56
CA SER A 53 9.00 9.98 1.46
C SER A 53 9.13 11.41 1.99
N ALA A 54 8.29 11.79 2.96
CA ALA A 54 8.37 13.12 3.57
C ALA A 54 9.71 13.38 4.26
N SER A 55 10.27 12.35 4.91
CA SER A 55 11.60 12.44 5.54
C SER A 55 12.69 12.65 4.49
N ALA A 56 12.67 11.90 3.39
CA ALA A 56 13.61 12.06 2.28
C ALA A 56 13.52 13.45 1.64
N ASP A 57 12.30 13.95 1.41
CA ASP A 57 12.07 15.28 0.84
C ASP A 57 12.62 16.38 1.75
N SER A 58 12.43 16.26 3.07
CA SER A 58 12.99 17.24 4.03
C SER A 58 14.53 17.29 3.99
N ILE A 59 15.18 16.13 3.88
CA ILE A 59 16.64 16.04 3.77
C ILE A 59 17.11 16.69 2.46
N TYR A 60 16.43 16.36 1.36
CA TYR A 60 16.74 16.92 0.05
C TYR A 60 16.58 18.45 0.01
N SER A 61 15.49 18.97 0.59
CA SER A 61 15.26 20.41 0.73
C SER A 61 16.36 21.10 1.56
N GLY A 62 16.84 20.45 2.62
CA GLY A 62 17.98 20.95 3.41
C GLY A 62 19.26 21.05 2.58
N TYR A 63 19.57 20.04 1.76
CA TYR A 63 20.72 20.09 0.84
C TYR A 63 20.59 21.19 -0.21
N GLN A 64 19.39 21.40 -0.77
CA GLN A 64 19.15 22.49 -1.72
C GLN A 64 19.38 23.86 -1.07
N THR A 65 18.82 24.07 0.11
CA THR A 65 18.98 25.33 0.87
C THR A 65 20.47 25.60 1.14
N PHE A 66 21.22 24.59 1.60
CA PHE A 66 22.66 24.70 1.82
C PHE A 66 23.42 25.06 0.53
N ALA A 67 23.09 24.43 -0.60
CA ALA A 67 23.74 24.71 -1.88
C ALA A 67 23.47 26.15 -2.36
N GLU A 68 22.24 26.64 -2.18
CA GLU A 68 21.85 28.02 -2.49
C GLU A 68 22.59 29.03 -1.62
N GLU A 69 22.65 28.80 -0.31
CA GLU A 69 23.40 29.65 0.62
C GLU A 69 24.89 29.67 0.27
N PHE A 70 25.48 28.51 0.00
CA PHE A 70 26.88 28.39 -0.38
C PHE A 70 27.18 29.15 -1.69
N SER A 71 26.33 28.99 -2.70
CA SER A 71 26.41 29.71 -3.97
C SER A 71 26.32 31.22 -3.75
N SER A 72 25.39 31.68 -2.92
CA SER A 72 25.21 33.10 -2.60
C SER A 72 26.46 33.71 -1.92
N ILE A 73 27.09 32.96 -1.00
CA ILE A 73 28.31 33.39 -0.31
C ILE A 73 29.48 33.48 -1.30
N LEU A 74 29.65 32.49 -2.16
CA LEU A 74 30.68 32.50 -3.20
C LEU A 74 30.49 33.67 -4.16
N HIS A 75 29.27 33.89 -4.64
CA HIS A 75 28.96 34.99 -5.55
C HIS A 75 29.31 36.35 -4.92
N ARG A 76 29.01 36.52 -3.62
CA ARG A 76 29.34 37.74 -2.87
C ARG A 76 30.84 37.95 -2.68
N ARG A 77 31.65 36.90 -2.55
CA ARG A 77 33.11 36.99 -2.41
C ARG A 77 33.86 37.15 -3.74
N VAL A 78 33.24 36.76 -4.85
CA VAL A 78 33.84 36.87 -6.19
C VAL A 78 33.55 38.23 -6.84
N HIS A 79 32.39 38.83 -6.53
CA HIS A 79 31.97 40.13 -7.09
C HIS A 79 32.08 41.30 -6.11
N GLY A 80 32.66 41.09 -4.93
CA GLY A 80 33.04 42.14 -3.98
C GLY A 80 34.55 42.16 -3.80
#